data_AF-A0A2W4L3C0-F1
#
_entry.id   AF-A0A2W4L3C0-F1
#
_cell.length_a   1.000
_cell.length_b   1.000
_cell.length_c   1.000
_cell.angle_alpha   90.00
_cell.angle_beta   90.00
_cell.angle_gamma   90.00
#
_symmetry.space_group_name_H-M   'P 1'
#
loop_
_entity.id
_entity.type
_entity.pdbx_description
1 polymer ?
#
loop_
_entity_poly.entity_id
_entity_poly.type
_entity_poly.pdbx_seq_one_letter_code
_entity_poly.pdbx_strand_id
1 'polypeptide(L)'
;MPGPRGHASVIAAILLAAAPPARADERACGAGRPWIGISFSGDFTESFRQSVLQDVRAGLSSHGIAVCRSLPDRTASALAVIHLSARSDANVGVSVEVRDAVTRKRVTRDLELGKVPTDGRAFAVALAADELLQASWVELALERRREPSRAPSEVRKSVARALRASGAVPRARLGARAAAERFGEGQMLFGADAALQVPVFDGLRLELAFGARQGATVTSTHGRVTSSALGGGLALELLFVERPRFESWLEAGARASHVRFAGQPNEDAVASGFSGMAVYARGRAGAAVRVLRPCWGTPGGTACLLYTFPRP
;
A
#
# COMPACT_ATOMS: atom_id res chain seq x y z
N MET A 1 -3.75 57.90 -4.79
CA MET A 1 -2.42 57.73 -5.42
C MET A 1 -1.96 56.29 -5.20
N PRO A 2 -2.01 55.41 -6.22
CA PRO A 2 -1.51 54.04 -6.13
C PRO A 2 -0.05 53.97 -6.62
N GLY A 3 0.84 53.40 -5.82
CA GLY A 3 2.26 53.19 -6.16
C GLY A 3 2.49 51.93 -6.99
N PRO A 4 3.54 51.90 -7.85
CA PRO A 4 3.79 50.78 -8.76
C PRO A 4 4.44 49.61 -8.02
N ARG A 5 3.89 48.40 -8.22
CA ARG A 5 4.48 47.13 -7.77
C ARG A 5 5.48 46.66 -8.83
N GLY A 6 6.77 46.70 -8.50
CA GLY A 6 7.83 46.12 -9.33
C GLY A 6 7.75 44.61 -9.34
N HIS A 7 7.59 44.02 -10.53
CA HIS A 7 7.69 42.58 -10.74
C HIS A 7 9.16 42.22 -10.95
N ALA A 8 9.77 41.54 -9.98
CA ALA A 8 11.10 40.96 -10.12
C ALA A 8 11.00 39.64 -10.89
N SER A 9 11.44 39.63 -12.15
CA SER A 9 11.62 38.41 -12.93
C SER A 9 12.83 37.63 -12.43
N VAL A 10 12.60 36.49 -11.78
CA VAL A 10 13.65 35.52 -11.45
C VAL A 10 13.86 34.60 -12.65
N ILE A 11 14.96 34.80 -13.36
CA ILE A 11 15.41 33.91 -14.43
C ILE A 11 16.12 32.72 -13.78
N ALA A 12 15.45 31.58 -13.71
CA ALA A 12 16.04 30.32 -13.28
C ALA A 12 16.82 29.69 -14.44
N ALA A 13 18.15 29.81 -14.41
CA ALA A 13 19.04 29.11 -15.33
C ALA A 13 19.07 27.60 -14.98
N ILE A 14 18.40 26.78 -15.80
CA ILE A 14 18.45 25.32 -15.70
C ILE A 14 19.77 24.86 -16.33
N LEU A 15 20.78 24.61 -15.49
CA LEU A 15 22.00 23.90 -15.86
C LEU A 15 21.65 22.42 -16.06
N LEU A 16 21.44 22.01 -17.32
CA LEU A 16 21.41 20.61 -17.73
C LEU A 16 22.83 20.04 -17.62
N ALA A 17 23.17 19.51 -16.44
CA ALA A 17 24.37 18.70 -16.27
C ALA A 17 24.19 17.40 -17.07
N ALA A 18 24.92 17.28 -18.18
CA ALA A 18 25.03 16.03 -18.92
C ALA A 18 25.75 15.01 -18.02
N ALA A 19 24.99 14.18 -17.32
CA ALA A 19 25.56 13.06 -16.57
C ALA A 19 26.22 12.10 -17.58
N PRO A 20 27.50 11.72 -17.37
CA PRO A 20 28.14 10.74 -18.23
C PRO A 20 27.32 9.44 -18.22
N PRO A 21 27.22 8.73 -19.37
CA PRO A 21 26.50 7.48 -19.43
C PRO A 21 27.13 6.50 -18.43
N ALA A 22 26.37 6.14 -17.40
CA ALA A 22 26.78 5.16 -16.42
C ALA A 22 26.90 3.79 -17.11
N ARG A 23 28.09 3.50 -17.65
CA ARG A 23 28.44 2.16 -18.10
C ARG A 23 28.55 1.29 -16.84
N ALA A 24 27.50 0.55 -16.54
CA ALA A 24 27.54 -0.48 -15.51
C ALA A 24 28.63 -1.49 -15.90
N ASP A 25 29.71 -1.52 -15.13
CA ASP A 25 30.84 -2.42 -15.35
C ASP A 25 30.37 -3.87 -15.21
N GLU A 26 30.48 -4.65 -16.29
CA GLU A 26 30.15 -6.08 -16.30
C GLU A 26 30.99 -6.89 -15.30
N ARG A 27 32.10 -6.32 -14.81
CA ARG A 27 32.92 -6.90 -13.75
C ARG A 27 32.26 -6.87 -12.37
N ALA A 28 31.18 -6.12 -12.18
CA ALA A 28 30.47 -6.01 -10.89
C ALA A 28 29.67 -7.27 -10.51
N CYS A 29 29.53 -8.22 -11.43
CA CYS A 29 28.79 -9.47 -11.22
C CYS A 29 29.56 -10.41 -10.27
N GLY A 30 28.95 -10.75 -9.13
CA GLY A 30 29.56 -11.61 -8.11
C GLY A 30 30.45 -10.89 -7.10
N ALA A 31 30.59 -9.56 -7.15
CA ALA A 31 31.36 -8.76 -6.19
C ALA A 31 30.60 -8.52 -4.87
N GLY A 32 30.04 -9.56 -4.27
CA GLY A 32 29.28 -9.48 -3.01
C GLY A 32 27.90 -8.84 -3.11
N ARG A 33 27.41 -8.53 -4.31
CA ARG A 33 26.05 -8.04 -4.56
C ARG A 33 25.18 -9.14 -5.18
N PRO A 34 23.88 -9.21 -4.83
CA PRO A 34 22.95 -10.11 -5.48
C PRO A 34 22.84 -9.79 -6.96
N TRP A 35 22.88 -10.82 -7.79
CA TRP A 35 22.81 -10.67 -9.23
C TRP A 35 22.04 -11.83 -9.87
N ILE A 36 21.52 -11.57 -11.07
CA ILE A 36 20.89 -12.58 -11.91
C ILE A 36 21.67 -12.74 -13.23
N GLY A 37 21.74 -13.98 -13.71
CA GLY A 37 22.34 -14.29 -15.00
C GLY A 37 21.30 -14.27 -16.12
N ILE A 38 21.64 -13.76 -17.29
CA ILE A 38 20.85 -13.93 -18.51
C ILE A 38 21.65 -14.68 -19.57
N SER A 39 21.08 -15.72 -20.16
CA SER A 39 21.67 -16.47 -21.26
C SER A 39 20.70 -16.57 -22.42
N PHE A 40 21.25 -16.63 -23.64
CA PHE A 40 20.50 -16.67 -24.88
C PHE A 40 20.89 -17.93 -25.65
N SER A 41 19.91 -18.62 -26.22
CA SER A 41 20.08 -19.75 -27.14
C SER A 41 19.29 -19.52 -28.44
N GLY A 42 19.91 -19.85 -29.57
CA GLY A 42 19.37 -19.56 -30.90
C GLY A 42 19.79 -18.20 -31.48
N ASP A 43 19.19 -17.86 -32.62
CA ASP A 43 19.63 -16.78 -33.51
C ASP A 43 19.03 -15.42 -33.15
N PHE A 44 19.38 -14.93 -31.96
CA PHE A 44 19.13 -13.55 -31.57
C PHE A 44 20.24 -12.63 -32.08
N THR A 45 19.87 -11.50 -32.69
CA THR A 45 20.82 -10.44 -33.04
C THR A 45 21.47 -9.87 -31.77
N GLU A 46 22.73 -9.42 -31.87
CA GLU A 46 23.41 -8.84 -30.70
C GLU A 46 22.72 -7.55 -30.23
N SER A 47 22.14 -6.75 -31.14
CA SER A 47 21.35 -5.58 -30.77
C SER A 47 20.15 -5.94 -29.89
N PHE A 48 19.40 -6.98 -30.25
CA PHE A 48 18.28 -7.46 -29.44
C PHE A 48 18.74 -7.96 -28.06
N ARG A 49 19.83 -8.73 -28.01
CA ARG A 49 20.41 -9.23 -26.75
C ARG A 49 20.78 -8.08 -25.81
N GLN A 50 21.42 -7.04 -26.34
CA GLN A 50 21.81 -5.86 -25.57
C GLN A 50 20.60 -5.05 -25.10
N SER A 51 19.58 -4.86 -25.95
CA SER A 51 18.34 -4.18 -25.55
C SER A 51 17.64 -4.92 -24.42
N VAL A 52 17.46 -6.24 -24.52
CA VAL A 52 16.84 -7.05 -23.45
C VAL A 52 17.66 -6.93 -22.16
N LEU A 53 18.98 -7.06 -22.24
CA LEU A 53 19.85 -6.94 -21.08
C LEU A 53 19.74 -5.56 -20.43
N GLN A 54 19.68 -4.49 -21.22
CA GLN A 54 19.52 -3.13 -20.73
C GLN A 54 18.17 -2.91 -20.05
N ASP A 55 17.08 -3.40 -20.64
CA ASP A 55 15.73 -3.27 -20.09
C ASP A 55 15.58 -4.05 -18.78
N VAL A 56 16.11 -5.28 -18.71
CA VAL A 56 16.11 -6.09 -17.48
C VAL A 56 16.99 -5.42 -16.39
N ARG A 57 18.15 -4.86 -16.77
CA ARG A 57 18.97 -4.05 -15.85
C ARG A 57 18.18 -2.87 -15.29
N ALA A 58 17.48 -2.13 -16.15
CA ALA A 58 16.70 -0.97 -15.75
C ALA A 58 15.62 -1.38 -14.72
N GLY A 59 14.84 -2.42 -15.00
CA GLY A 59 13.82 -2.92 -14.08
C GLY A 59 14.38 -3.33 -12.70
N LEU A 60 15.41 -4.17 -12.71
CA LEU A 60 15.97 -4.76 -11.48
C LEU A 60 16.91 -3.84 -10.71
N SER A 61 17.44 -2.79 -11.34
CA SER A 61 18.28 -1.79 -10.66
C SER A 61 17.55 -1.13 -9.49
N SER A 62 16.25 -0.89 -9.62
CA SER A 62 15.41 -0.32 -8.57
C SER A 62 15.35 -1.23 -7.32
N HIS A 63 15.56 -2.54 -7.49
CA HIS A 63 15.60 -3.55 -6.44
C HIS A 63 17.01 -3.81 -5.90
N GLY A 64 18.03 -3.10 -6.42
CA GLY A 64 19.42 -3.27 -6.02
C GLY A 64 20.08 -4.55 -6.53
N ILE A 65 19.44 -5.24 -7.49
CA ILE A 65 19.89 -6.52 -8.06
C ILE A 65 20.60 -6.25 -9.39
N ALA A 66 21.82 -6.74 -9.52
CA ALA A 66 22.58 -6.60 -10.77
C ALA A 66 22.15 -7.64 -11.81
N VAL A 67 22.32 -7.34 -13.09
CA VAL A 67 21.98 -8.24 -14.20
C VAL A 67 23.17 -8.38 -15.12
N CYS A 68 23.52 -9.63 -15.37
CA CYS A 68 24.79 -10.01 -15.98
C CYS A 68 24.56 -11.04 -17.07
N ARG A 69 25.32 -10.96 -18.16
CA ARG A 69 25.37 -12.06 -19.12
C ARG A 69 25.94 -13.28 -18.40
N SER A 70 25.19 -14.38 -18.41
CA SER A 70 25.56 -15.58 -17.69
C SER A 70 26.69 -16.30 -18.43
N LEU A 71 27.79 -16.56 -17.72
CA LEU A 71 28.85 -17.46 -18.15
C LEU A 71 28.68 -18.79 -17.42
N PRO A 72 28.90 -19.95 -18.09
CA PRO A 72 28.68 -21.28 -17.51
C PRO A 72 29.27 -21.42 -16.09
N ASP A 73 30.53 -21.01 -15.92
CA ASP A 73 31.30 -21.16 -14.68
C ASP A 73 30.86 -20.24 -13.53
N ARG A 74 30.07 -19.18 -13.82
CA ARG A 74 29.65 -18.20 -12.81
C ARG A 74 28.22 -18.40 -12.31
N THR A 75 27.49 -19.37 -12.85
CA THR A 75 26.07 -19.60 -12.52
C THR A 75 25.83 -19.95 -11.06
N ALA A 76 26.81 -20.55 -10.38
CA ALA A 76 26.67 -21.04 -9.01
C ALA A 76 26.36 -19.97 -7.95
N SER A 77 26.59 -18.68 -8.25
CA SER A 77 26.31 -17.56 -7.31
C SER A 77 25.18 -16.64 -7.74
N ALA A 78 24.54 -16.91 -8.88
CA ALA A 78 23.39 -16.11 -9.33
C ALA A 78 22.16 -16.45 -8.49
N LEU A 79 21.37 -15.44 -8.13
CA LEU A 79 20.06 -15.65 -7.48
C LEU A 79 19.13 -16.44 -8.38
N ALA A 80 19.15 -16.10 -9.66
CA ALA A 80 18.42 -16.79 -10.69
C ALA A 80 19.14 -16.68 -12.04
N VAL A 81 18.86 -17.62 -12.93
CA VAL A 81 19.28 -17.56 -14.32
C VAL A 81 18.04 -17.48 -15.20
N ILE A 82 17.97 -16.42 -16.02
CA ILE A 82 17.01 -16.26 -17.10
C ILE A 82 17.62 -16.88 -18.36
N HIS A 83 17.00 -17.93 -18.87
CA HIS A 83 17.34 -18.49 -20.18
C HIS A 83 16.31 -18.06 -21.20
N LEU A 84 16.77 -17.47 -22.30
CA LEU A 84 15.96 -17.05 -23.43
C LEU A 84 16.28 -17.92 -24.64
N SER A 85 15.30 -18.65 -25.16
CA SER A 85 15.45 -19.45 -26.37
C SER A 85 14.54 -18.95 -27.49
N ALA A 86 15.09 -18.88 -28.72
CA ALA A 86 14.31 -18.61 -29.93
C ALA A 86 13.73 -19.93 -30.48
N ARG A 87 12.43 -19.97 -30.78
CA ARG A 87 11.76 -21.19 -31.27
C ARG A 87 11.86 -21.39 -32.79
N SER A 88 11.82 -20.32 -33.58
CA SER A 88 12.10 -20.34 -35.03
C SER A 88 12.28 -18.93 -35.60
N ASP A 89 12.79 -18.83 -36.83
CA ASP A 89 12.99 -17.57 -37.55
C ASP A 89 11.67 -16.89 -37.94
N ALA A 90 10.60 -17.68 -38.13
CA ALA A 90 9.29 -17.21 -38.57
C ALA A 90 8.36 -16.84 -37.40
N ASN A 91 8.55 -17.44 -36.23
CA ASN A 91 7.83 -17.13 -35.02
C ASN A 91 8.83 -16.81 -33.92
N VAL A 92 8.91 -15.53 -33.56
CA VAL A 92 9.70 -15.05 -32.43
C VAL A 92 9.00 -15.47 -31.13
N GLY A 93 8.96 -16.78 -30.91
CA GLY A 93 8.60 -17.44 -29.68
C GLY A 93 9.79 -17.37 -28.75
N VAL A 94 9.68 -16.59 -27.67
CA VAL A 94 10.73 -16.55 -26.64
C VAL A 94 10.25 -17.38 -25.47
N SER A 95 10.97 -18.46 -25.18
CA SER A 95 10.78 -19.18 -23.92
C SER A 95 11.66 -18.54 -22.87
N VAL A 96 11.05 -18.00 -21.83
CA VAL A 96 11.74 -17.42 -20.68
C VAL A 96 11.73 -18.45 -19.57
N GLU A 97 12.88 -19.04 -19.25
CA GLU A 97 13.03 -19.95 -18.13
C GLU A 97 13.78 -19.27 -16.99
N VAL A 98 13.16 -19.22 -15.81
CA VAL A 98 13.79 -18.73 -14.58
C VAL A 98 14.14 -19.93 -13.71
N ARG A 99 15.43 -20.15 -13.47
CA ARG A 99 15.93 -21.09 -12.45
C ARG A 99 16.29 -20.32 -11.22
N ASP A 100 15.46 -20.39 -10.19
CA ASP A 100 15.67 -19.69 -8.94
C ASP A 100 16.44 -20.58 -7.96
N ALA A 101 17.67 -20.19 -7.63
CA ALA A 101 18.51 -20.93 -6.69
C ALA A 101 17.95 -20.88 -5.26
N VAL A 102 17.10 -19.88 -4.95
CA VAL A 102 16.52 -19.67 -3.62
C VAL A 102 15.35 -20.62 -3.38
N THR A 103 14.44 -20.75 -4.34
CA THR A 103 13.26 -21.64 -4.24
C THR A 103 13.48 -23.03 -4.84
N ARG A 104 14.56 -23.21 -5.63
CA ARG A 104 14.80 -24.39 -6.49
C ARG A 104 13.67 -24.64 -7.49
N LYS A 105 12.96 -23.58 -7.89
CA LYS A 105 11.88 -23.66 -8.87
C LYS A 105 12.35 -23.29 -10.26
N ARG A 106 11.65 -23.88 -11.23
CA ARG A 106 11.76 -23.60 -12.65
C ARG A 106 10.42 -23.08 -13.12
N VAL A 107 10.37 -21.85 -13.61
CA VAL A 107 9.16 -21.27 -14.20
C VAL A 107 9.45 -20.92 -15.65
N THR A 108 8.54 -21.28 -16.55
CA THR A 108 8.69 -21.06 -17.98
C THR A 108 7.47 -20.32 -18.53
N ARG A 109 7.68 -19.36 -19.44
CA ARG A 109 6.61 -18.75 -20.25
C ARG A 109 7.04 -18.62 -21.69
N ASP A 110 6.16 -19.01 -22.59
CA ASP A 110 6.33 -18.77 -24.03
C ASP A 110 5.68 -17.43 -24.41
N LEU A 111 6.40 -16.61 -25.17
CA LEU A 111 5.94 -15.29 -25.63
C LEU A 111 5.82 -15.27 -27.15
N GLU A 112 4.64 -14.92 -27.67
CA GLU A 112 4.44 -14.65 -29.11
C GLU A 112 4.83 -13.20 -29.45
N LEU A 113 6.05 -12.95 -29.91
CA LEU A 113 6.48 -11.59 -30.26
C LEU A 113 6.05 -11.13 -31.66
N GLY A 114 5.39 -11.99 -32.45
CA GLY A 114 4.94 -11.65 -33.81
C GLY A 114 3.94 -10.49 -33.85
N LYS A 115 3.16 -10.30 -32.78
CA LYS A 115 2.18 -9.20 -32.62
C LYS A 115 2.76 -7.96 -31.95
N VAL A 116 4.02 -8.03 -31.51
CA VAL A 116 4.72 -6.92 -30.83
C VAL A 116 5.56 -6.16 -31.88
N PRO A 117 5.42 -4.82 -31.95
CA PRO A 117 6.29 -3.97 -32.78
C PRO A 117 7.78 -4.29 -32.52
N THR A 118 8.60 -4.27 -33.57
CA THR A 118 9.99 -4.74 -33.53
C THR A 118 10.83 -4.06 -32.45
N ASP A 119 10.63 -2.77 -32.24
CA ASP A 119 11.25 -1.94 -31.20
C ASP A 119 10.76 -2.27 -29.79
N GLY A 120 9.50 -2.72 -29.63
CA GLY A 120 8.91 -3.11 -28.34
C GLY A 120 9.24 -4.55 -27.90
N ARG A 121 9.81 -5.39 -28.76
CA ARG A 121 10.04 -6.82 -28.47
C ARG A 121 11.01 -7.05 -27.31
N ALA A 122 12.10 -6.29 -27.26
CA ALA A 122 13.11 -6.44 -26.21
C ALA A 122 12.51 -6.10 -24.83
N PHE A 123 11.76 -5.00 -24.76
CA PHE A 123 11.06 -4.58 -23.56
C PHE A 123 9.99 -5.59 -23.13
N ALA A 124 9.22 -6.15 -24.06
CA ALA A 124 8.22 -7.18 -23.75
C ALA A 124 8.85 -8.44 -23.14
N VAL A 125 10.02 -8.88 -23.63
CA VAL A 125 10.78 -9.99 -23.04
C VAL A 125 11.31 -9.64 -21.66
N ALA A 126 11.86 -8.43 -21.48
CA ALA A 126 12.35 -7.97 -20.20
C ALA A 126 11.24 -7.92 -19.14
N LEU A 127 10.07 -7.39 -19.49
CA LEU A 127 8.89 -7.35 -18.64
C LEU A 127 8.43 -8.76 -18.25
N ALA A 128 8.31 -9.67 -19.21
CA ALA A 128 7.92 -11.04 -18.94
C ALA A 128 8.92 -11.76 -18.01
N ALA A 129 10.22 -11.51 -18.17
CA ALA A 129 11.25 -12.06 -17.29
C ALA A 129 11.15 -11.50 -15.87
N ASP A 130 10.89 -10.19 -15.70
CA ASP A 130 10.64 -9.57 -14.40
C ASP A 130 9.39 -10.16 -13.73
N GLU A 131 8.28 -10.31 -14.47
CA GLU A 131 7.05 -10.93 -13.96
C GLU A 131 7.29 -12.37 -13.48
N LEU A 132 8.02 -13.18 -14.24
CA LEU A 132 8.35 -14.55 -13.85
C LEU A 132 9.26 -14.62 -12.63
N LEU A 133 10.26 -13.73 -12.54
CA LEU A 133 11.12 -13.62 -11.36
C LEU A 133 10.30 -13.25 -10.12
N GLN A 134 9.43 -12.26 -10.24
CA GLN A 134 8.53 -11.86 -9.15
C GLN A 134 7.59 -12.99 -8.75
N ALA A 135 7.00 -13.70 -9.71
CA ALA A 135 6.14 -14.86 -9.44
C ALA A 135 6.89 -15.96 -8.69
N SER A 136 8.13 -16.26 -9.10
CA SER A 136 9.01 -17.23 -8.43
C SER A 136 9.31 -16.82 -6.99
N TRP A 137 9.52 -15.52 -6.73
CA TRP A 137 9.85 -15.04 -5.39
C TRP A 137 8.65 -14.78 -4.48
N VAL A 138 7.45 -14.57 -5.00
CA VAL A 138 6.25 -14.34 -4.17
C VAL A 138 6.00 -15.51 -3.22
N GLU A 139 6.33 -16.73 -3.62
CA GLU A 139 6.20 -17.91 -2.76
C GLU A 139 7.12 -17.86 -1.54
N LEU A 140 8.30 -17.20 -1.63
CA LEU A 140 9.17 -16.95 -0.46
C LEU A 140 8.50 -16.09 0.60
N ALA A 141 7.58 -15.20 0.20
CA ALA A 141 6.79 -14.42 1.15
C ALA A 141 5.62 -15.22 1.75
N LEU A 142 5.06 -16.17 1.00
CA LEU A 142 3.95 -17.02 1.46
C LEU A 142 4.43 -18.14 2.39
N GLU A 143 5.64 -18.67 2.19
CA GLU A 143 6.24 -19.75 3.00
C GLU A 143 6.72 -19.32 4.39
N ARG A 144 6.46 -18.07 4.82
CA ARG A 144 6.77 -17.53 6.16
C ARG A 144 6.33 -18.41 7.34
N ARG A 145 5.45 -19.39 7.12
CA ARG A 145 4.97 -20.32 8.15
C ARG A 145 5.87 -21.55 8.42
N ARG A 146 6.89 -21.86 7.61
CA ARG A 146 7.64 -23.12 7.80
C ARG A 146 9.13 -23.02 8.12
N GLU A 147 9.84 -21.97 7.73
CA GLU A 147 11.20 -21.68 8.25
C GLU A 147 11.64 -20.32 7.68
N PRO A 148 12.54 -19.56 8.36
CA PRO A 148 13.09 -18.35 7.78
C PRO A 148 13.86 -18.70 6.50
N SER A 149 13.32 -18.33 5.34
CA SER A 149 14.02 -18.50 4.07
C SER A 149 15.42 -17.86 4.14
N ARG A 150 16.44 -18.63 3.73
CA ARG A 150 17.84 -18.18 3.57
C ARG A 150 18.01 -17.16 2.43
N ALA A 151 16.92 -16.64 1.85
CA ALA A 151 16.93 -15.62 0.82
C ALA A 151 17.74 -14.37 1.25
N PRO A 152 18.58 -13.82 0.36
CA PRO A 152 19.27 -12.55 0.60
C PRO A 152 18.32 -11.40 0.94
N SER A 153 18.83 -10.42 1.70
CA SER A 153 18.01 -9.34 2.26
C SER A 153 17.32 -8.49 1.18
N GLU A 154 17.95 -8.40 0.02
CA GLU A 154 17.54 -7.62 -1.14
C GLU A 154 16.34 -8.27 -1.82
N VAL A 155 16.34 -9.60 -1.97
CA VAL A 155 15.18 -10.35 -2.47
C VAL A 155 14.00 -10.15 -1.53
N ARG A 156 14.20 -10.28 -0.22
CA ARG A 156 13.14 -10.05 0.77
C ARG A 156 12.58 -8.63 0.73
N LYS A 157 13.45 -7.62 0.60
CA LYS A 157 13.06 -6.21 0.45
C LYS A 157 12.30 -5.97 -0.86
N SER A 158 12.76 -6.59 -1.95
CA SER A 158 12.12 -6.53 -3.27
C SER A 158 10.70 -7.10 -3.23
N VAL A 159 10.53 -8.32 -2.70
CA VAL A 159 9.21 -8.95 -2.55
C VAL A 159 8.32 -8.14 -1.62
N ALA A 160 8.84 -7.66 -0.48
CA ALA A 160 8.07 -6.80 0.41
C ALA A 160 7.61 -5.50 -0.29
N ARG A 161 8.44 -4.92 -1.16
CA ARG A 161 8.08 -3.74 -1.95
C ARG A 161 7.02 -4.06 -3.00
N ALA A 162 7.16 -5.17 -3.73
CA ALA A 162 6.16 -5.62 -4.71
C ALA A 162 4.80 -5.87 -4.04
N LEU A 163 4.78 -6.52 -2.87
CA LEU A 163 3.57 -6.70 -2.06
C LEU A 163 2.97 -5.37 -1.57
N ARG A 164 3.80 -4.35 -1.26
CA ARG A 164 3.30 -3.00 -0.91
C ARG A 164 2.70 -2.29 -2.12
N ALA A 165 3.31 -2.45 -3.30
CA ALA A 165 2.88 -1.84 -4.55
C ALA A 165 1.56 -2.44 -5.04
N SER A 166 1.38 -3.76 -4.90
CA SER A 166 0.13 -4.45 -5.23
C SER A 166 -1.02 -4.13 -4.28
N GLY A 167 -0.77 -3.38 -3.21
CA GLY A 167 -1.74 -3.08 -2.16
C GLY A 167 -2.01 -4.26 -1.23
N ALA A 168 -1.17 -5.30 -1.27
CA ALA A 168 -1.23 -6.43 -0.35
C ALA A 168 -0.72 -6.07 1.05
N VAL A 169 0.08 -5.00 1.19
CA VAL A 169 0.44 -4.49 2.52
C VAL A 169 -0.61 -3.49 2.99
N PRO A 170 -1.28 -3.74 4.13
CA PRO A 170 -2.28 -2.82 4.63
C PRO A 170 -1.63 -1.46 4.93
N ARG A 171 -2.34 -0.38 4.58
CA ARG A 171 -1.92 1.01 4.80
C ARG A 171 -2.76 1.63 5.90
N ALA A 172 -2.20 2.66 6.55
CA ALA A 172 -2.97 3.49 7.45
C ALA A 172 -4.14 4.14 6.68
N ARG A 173 -5.32 4.20 7.29
CA ARG A 173 -6.55 4.74 6.69
C ARG A 173 -7.06 5.88 7.56
N LEU A 174 -7.30 7.03 6.95
CA LEU A 174 -8.02 8.14 7.57
C LEU A 174 -9.45 8.14 7.05
N GLY A 175 -10.43 8.29 7.94
CA GLY A 175 -11.85 8.32 7.58
C GLY A 175 -12.66 9.21 8.50
N ALA A 176 -13.91 9.43 8.11
CA ALA A 176 -14.94 10.05 8.93
C ALA A 176 -16.13 9.09 9.05
N ARG A 177 -16.91 9.19 10.12
CA ARG A 177 -18.16 8.44 10.30
C ARG A 177 -19.21 9.29 10.99
N ALA A 178 -20.48 9.10 10.62
CA ALA A 178 -21.60 9.55 11.43
C ALA A 178 -21.79 8.61 12.61
N ALA A 179 -22.32 9.12 13.71
CA ALA A 179 -22.55 8.34 14.90
C ALA A 179 -23.83 8.78 15.61
N ALA A 180 -24.55 7.79 16.14
CA ALA A 180 -25.68 7.97 17.02
C ALA A 180 -25.45 7.11 18.27
N GLU A 181 -25.55 7.70 19.45
CA GLU A 181 -25.33 7.08 20.75
C GLU A 181 -26.61 7.17 21.58
N ARG A 182 -27.05 6.06 22.17
CA ARG A 182 -28.18 6.01 23.10
C ARG A 182 -27.65 5.70 24.50
N PHE A 183 -27.89 6.60 25.44
CA PHE A 183 -27.55 6.39 26.84
C PHE A 183 -28.73 5.78 27.60
N GLY A 184 -28.47 5.22 28.79
CA GLY A 184 -29.52 4.83 29.73
C GLY A 184 -30.50 5.99 29.93
N GLU A 185 -31.78 5.70 30.14
CA GLU A 185 -32.87 6.70 30.21
C GLU A 185 -33.33 7.30 28.87
N GLY A 186 -32.77 6.84 27.74
CA GLY A 186 -33.30 7.14 26.41
C GLY A 186 -32.76 8.41 25.75
N GLN A 187 -31.76 9.06 26.35
CA GLN A 187 -31.09 10.18 25.73
C GLN A 187 -30.33 9.74 24.47
N MET A 188 -30.61 10.41 23.35
CA MET A 188 -29.96 10.18 22.06
C MET A 188 -29.01 11.34 21.73
N LEU A 189 -27.80 10.98 21.29
CA LEU A 189 -26.75 11.90 20.86
C LEU A 189 -26.33 11.60 19.42
N PHE A 190 -26.23 12.62 18.58
CA PHE A 190 -25.84 12.51 17.18
C PHE A 190 -24.54 13.27 16.92
N GLY A 191 -23.71 12.80 16.01
CA GLY A 191 -22.55 13.57 15.58
C GLY A 191 -21.66 12.82 14.60
N ALA A 192 -20.37 13.15 14.63
CA ALA A 192 -19.38 12.59 13.74
C ALA A 192 -18.07 12.28 14.46
N ASP A 193 -17.35 11.27 13.98
CA ASP A 193 -15.96 10.99 14.36
C ASP A 193 -15.04 11.12 13.15
N ALA A 194 -13.83 11.62 13.39
CA ALA A 194 -12.66 11.33 12.58
C ALA A 194 -11.97 10.07 13.12
N ALA A 195 -11.50 9.20 12.23
CA ALA A 195 -10.88 7.93 12.59
C ALA A 195 -9.59 7.69 11.80
N LEU A 196 -8.56 7.20 12.50
CA LEU A 196 -7.29 6.72 11.95
C LEU A 196 -7.16 5.24 12.27
N GLN A 197 -7.11 4.41 11.23
CA GLN A 197 -6.84 2.98 11.35
C GLN A 197 -5.41 2.69 10.94
N VAL A 198 -4.63 2.06 11.81
CA VAL A 198 -3.23 1.69 11.57
C VAL A 198 -3.12 0.16 11.59
N PRO A 199 -2.61 -0.48 10.54
CA PRO A 199 -2.38 -1.92 10.57
C PRO A 199 -1.24 -2.25 11.51
N VAL A 200 -1.47 -3.23 12.39
CA VAL A 200 -0.48 -3.72 13.34
C VAL A 200 0.23 -4.94 12.75
N PHE A 201 -0.55 -5.91 12.27
CA PHE A 201 -0.09 -7.08 11.52
C PHE A 201 -1.24 -7.63 10.65
N ASP A 202 -0.99 -8.70 9.90
CA ASP A 202 -1.97 -9.30 8.99
C ASP A 202 -3.22 -9.73 9.76
N GLY A 203 -4.35 -9.07 9.49
CA GLY A 203 -5.62 -9.32 10.17
C GLY A 203 -5.86 -8.50 11.45
N LEU A 204 -4.94 -7.65 11.91
CA LEU A 204 -5.16 -6.77 13.06
C LEU A 204 -4.91 -5.29 12.74
N ARG A 205 -5.88 -4.44 13.07
CA ARG A 205 -5.76 -2.97 13.01
C ARG A 205 -5.95 -2.34 14.38
N LEU A 206 -5.31 -1.20 14.57
CA LEU A 206 -5.54 -0.27 15.66
C LEU A 206 -6.38 0.89 15.14
N GLU A 207 -7.53 1.17 15.74
CA GLU A 207 -8.35 2.35 15.46
C GLU A 207 -8.16 3.41 16.56
N LEU A 208 -7.82 4.61 16.14
CA LEU A 208 -7.91 5.84 16.94
C LEU A 208 -9.08 6.66 16.41
N ALA A 209 -10.00 7.09 17.27
CA ALA A 209 -11.16 7.88 16.86
C ALA A 209 -11.36 9.09 17.77
N PHE A 210 -11.73 10.23 17.19
CA PHE A 210 -12.08 11.46 17.91
C PHE A 210 -13.36 12.03 17.32
N GLY A 211 -14.28 12.48 18.17
CA GLY A 211 -15.50 13.07 17.65
C GLY A 211 -16.29 13.89 18.64
N ALA A 212 -17.30 14.55 18.07
CA ALA A 212 -18.23 15.39 18.78
C ALA A 212 -19.64 14.82 18.66
N ARG A 213 -20.47 15.09 19.67
CA ARG A 213 -21.86 14.69 19.74
C ARG A 213 -22.71 15.84 20.25
N GLN A 214 -23.94 15.92 19.75
CA GLN A 214 -25.00 16.81 20.20
C GLN A 214 -26.24 15.98 20.50
N GLY A 215 -26.81 16.13 21.69
CA GLY A 215 -28.05 15.48 22.06
C GLY A 215 -29.28 16.30 21.69
N ALA A 216 -30.42 15.61 21.63
CA ALA A 216 -31.71 16.26 21.46
C ALA A 216 -31.95 17.27 22.61
N THR A 217 -32.55 18.40 22.28
CA THR A 217 -32.95 19.37 23.30
C THR A 217 -34.17 18.83 24.04
N VAL A 218 -34.07 18.70 25.36
CA VAL A 218 -35.17 18.28 26.22
C VAL A 218 -35.88 19.52 26.74
N THR A 219 -37.17 19.65 26.51
CA THR A 219 -37.98 20.75 27.03
C THR A 219 -38.75 20.27 28.25
N SER A 220 -38.81 21.12 29.28
CA SER A 220 -39.58 20.91 30.51
C SER A 220 -40.38 22.16 30.85
N THR A 221 -41.20 22.10 31.90
CA THR A 221 -41.90 23.27 32.47
C THR A 221 -40.93 24.37 32.92
N HIS A 222 -39.68 24.02 33.27
CA HIS A 222 -38.68 24.95 33.81
C HIS A 222 -37.69 25.48 32.77
N GLY A 223 -37.81 25.07 31.50
CA GLY A 223 -36.93 25.50 30.42
C GLY A 223 -36.41 24.36 29.58
N ARG A 224 -35.31 24.60 28.87
CA ARG A 224 -34.72 23.66 27.90
C ARG A 224 -33.35 23.19 28.38
N VAL A 225 -33.03 21.92 28.16
CA VAL A 225 -31.72 21.34 28.43
C VAL A 225 -31.10 20.88 27.12
N THR A 226 -29.89 21.36 26.86
CA THR A 226 -29.05 20.90 25.75
C THR A 226 -27.91 20.05 26.30
N SER A 227 -27.51 19.03 25.54
CA SER A 227 -26.38 18.17 25.90
C SER A 227 -25.41 18.08 24.74
N SER A 228 -24.12 18.13 25.03
CA SER A 228 -23.05 17.94 24.05
C SER A 228 -21.98 17.01 24.63
N ALA A 229 -21.23 16.33 23.77
CA ALA A 229 -20.09 15.54 24.22
C ALA A 229 -18.92 15.64 23.24
N LEU A 230 -17.71 15.63 23.77
CA LEU A 230 -16.46 15.48 23.02
C LEU A 230 -15.77 14.22 23.52
N GLY A 231 -15.31 13.36 22.61
CA GLY A 231 -14.75 12.07 23.01
C GLY A 231 -13.66 11.55 22.10
N GLY A 232 -12.83 10.69 22.69
CA GLY A 232 -11.76 9.95 22.02
C GLY A 232 -11.87 8.47 22.34
N GLY A 233 -11.49 7.62 21.39
CA GLY A 233 -11.53 6.17 21.54
C GLY A 233 -10.33 5.48 20.91
N LEU A 234 -9.99 4.34 21.50
CA LEU A 234 -8.98 3.41 21.02
C LEU A 234 -9.65 2.04 20.85
N ALA A 235 -9.39 1.34 19.76
CA ALA A 235 -9.80 -0.06 19.62
C ALA A 235 -8.81 -0.89 18.81
N LEU A 236 -8.86 -2.19 19.05
CA LEU A 236 -8.27 -3.21 18.21
C LEU A 236 -9.37 -3.82 17.35
N GLU A 237 -9.10 -3.93 16.05
CA GLU A 237 -9.99 -4.55 15.07
C GLU A 237 -9.33 -5.81 14.51
N LEU A 238 -9.96 -6.95 14.74
CA LEU A 238 -9.58 -8.24 14.17
C LEU A 238 -10.38 -8.49 12.89
N LEU A 239 -9.71 -8.45 11.73
CA LEU A 239 -10.31 -8.78 10.45
C LEU A 239 -10.41 -10.29 10.30
N PHE A 240 -11.61 -10.78 10.00
CA PHE A 240 -11.85 -12.20 9.73
C PHE A 240 -12.19 -12.49 8.26
N VAL A 241 -12.63 -11.47 7.50
CA VAL A 241 -12.70 -11.55 6.03
C VAL A 241 -12.07 -10.30 5.44
N GLU A 242 -11.12 -10.49 4.53
CA GLU A 242 -10.52 -9.42 3.73
C GLU A 242 -10.55 -9.81 2.25
N ARG A 243 -11.33 -9.08 1.46
CA ARG A 243 -11.48 -9.25 0.02
C ARG A 243 -11.31 -7.90 -0.67
N PRO A 244 -10.98 -7.85 -1.97
CA PRO A 244 -10.75 -6.59 -2.68
C PRO A 244 -11.90 -5.57 -2.65
N ARG A 245 -13.14 -6.01 -2.37
CA ARG A 245 -14.34 -5.16 -2.31
C ARG A 245 -15.11 -5.27 -0.99
N PHE A 246 -14.68 -6.13 -0.08
CA PHE A 246 -15.41 -6.44 1.14
C PHE A 246 -14.44 -6.73 2.27
N GLU A 247 -14.70 -6.19 3.45
CA GLU A 247 -14.01 -6.58 4.67
C GLU A 247 -14.99 -6.70 5.83
N SER A 248 -14.69 -7.58 6.78
CA SER A 248 -15.45 -7.73 8.02
C SER A 248 -14.53 -7.96 9.20
N TRP A 249 -14.90 -7.40 10.35
CA TRP A 249 -14.04 -7.36 11.53
C TRP A 249 -14.84 -7.39 12.84
N LEU A 250 -14.17 -7.85 13.89
CA LEU A 250 -14.58 -7.68 15.28
C LEU A 250 -13.71 -6.61 15.91
N GLU A 251 -14.29 -5.80 16.77
CA GLU A 251 -13.63 -4.68 17.42
C GLU A 251 -13.79 -4.80 18.93
N ALA A 252 -12.72 -4.54 19.67
CA ALA A 252 -12.72 -4.38 21.12
C ALA A 252 -11.90 -3.14 21.50
N GLY A 253 -12.39 -2.32 22.42
CA GLY A 253 -11.70 -1.10 22.80
C GLY A 253 -12.31 -0.36 23.97
N ALA A 254 -11.88 0.89 24.14
CA ALA A 254 -12.39 1.80 25.15
C ALA A 254 -12.63 3.19 24.54
N ARG A 255 -13.55 3.94 25.16
CA ARG A 255 -13.86 5.32 24.81
C ARG A 255 -13.98 6.15 26.06
N ALA A 256 -13.48 7.38 25.99
CA ALA A 256 -13.66 8.40 26.99
C ALA A 256 -14.37 9.60 26.36
N SER A 257 -15.36 10.16 27.05
CA SER A 257 -16.09 11.34 26.62
C SER A 257 -16.27 12.33 27.76
N HIS A 258 -16.07 13.61 27.44
CA HIS A 258 -16.48 14.73 28.29
C HIS A 258 -17.88 15.17 27.85
N VAL A 259 -18.86 15.01 28.73
CA VAL A 259 -20.27 15.34 28.48
C VAL A 259 -20.60 16.64 29.22
N ARG A 260 -21.31 17.55 28.55
CA ARG A 260 -21.79 18.81 29.13
C ARG A 260 -23.29 18.96 28.89
N PHE A 261 -24.00 19.31 29.95
CA PHE A 261 -25.40 19.70 29.96
C PHE A 261 -25.50 21.20 30.27
N ALA A 262 -26.30 21.91 29.50
CA ALA A 262 -26.55 23.33 29.69
C ALA A 262 -28.05 23.59 29.66
N GLY A 263 -28.57 24.11 30.79
CA GLY A 263 -29.95 24.58 30.90
C GLY A 263 -30.11 26.00 30.34
N GLN A 264 -31.26 26.24 29.71
CA GLN A 264 -31.77 27.55 29.36
C GLN A 264 -33.08 27.74 30.13
N PRO A 265 -33.10 28.61 31.16
CA PRO A 265 -34.25 28.71 32.04
C PRO A 265 -35.37 29.52 31.38
N ASN A 266 -36.62 29.25 31.77
CA ASN A 266 -37.73 30.19 31.56
C ASN A 266 -37.65 31.35 32.57
N GLU A 267 -38.50 32.39 32.43
CA GLU A 267 -38.43 33.64 33.21
C GLU A 267 -38.39 33.44 34.74
N ASP A 268 -39.04 32.40 35.27
CA ASP A 268 -39.10 32.09 36.71
C ASP A 268 -38.16 30.94 37.14
N ALA A 269 -37.24 30.52 36.28
CA ALA A 269 -36.34 29.41 36.55
C ALA A 269 -34.88 29.86 36.67
N VAL A 270 -34.09 29.08 37.41
CA VAL A 270 -32.63 29.25 37.48
C VAL A 270 -31.98 28.10 36.71
N ALA A 271 -31.08 28.43 35.78
CA ALA A 271 -30.31 27.41 35.07
C ALA A 271 -29.03 27.05 35.82
N SER A 272 -28.69 25.77 35.73
CA SER A 272 -27.38 25.26 36.11
C SER A 272 -26.76 24.50 34.93
N GLY A 273 -25.43 24.41 34.93
CA GLY A 273 -24.67 23.59 34.00
C GLY A 273 -24.07 22.39 34.73
N PHE A 274 -24.02 21.24 34.07
CA PHE A 274 -23.36 20.05 34.59
C PHE A 274 -22.38 19.53 33.55
N SER A 275 -21.23 19.04 33.99
CA SER A 275 -20.28 18.34 33.11
C SER A 275 -19.64 17.17 33.82
N GLY A 276 -19.33 16.12 33.07
CA GLY A 276 -18.73 14.91 33.60
C GLY A 276 -17.91 14.16 32.57
N MET A 277 -17.06 13.27 33.06
CA MET A 277 -16.31 12.33 32.23
C MET A 277 -17.00 10.96 32.27
N ALA A 278 -17.21 10.37 31.10
CA ALA A 278 -17.66 8.99 30.94
C ALA A 278 -16.53 8.17 30.32
N VAL A 279 -16.26 6.98 30.89
CA VAL A 279 -15.31 6.02 30.33
C VAL A 279 -16.01 4.67 30.24
N TYR A 280 -15.95 4.03 29.08
CA TYR A 280 -16.64 2.76 28.85
C TYR A 280 -15.89 1.88 27.86
N ALA A 281 -16.05 0.57 28.03
CA ALA A 281 -15.60 -0.43 27.07
C ALA A 281 -16.54 -0.47 25.86
N ARG A 282 -16.00 -0.80 24.68
CA ARG A 282 -16.77 -0.99 23.45
C ARG A 282 -16.44 -2.32 22.80
N GLY A 283 -17.47 -2.95 22.23
CA GLY A 283 -17.37 -4.12 21.37
C GLY A 283 -18.25 -3.92 20.14
N ARG A 284 -17.73 -4.21 18.94
CA ARG A 284 -18.48 -4.04 17.69
C ARG A 284 -18.17 -5.17 16.72
N ALA A 285 -19.19 -5.64 15.99
CA ALA A 285 -19.00 -6.37 14.75
C ALA A 285 -19.26 -5.42 13.59
N GLY A 286 -18.38 -5.41 12.59
CA GLY A 286 -18.44 -4.49 11.46
C GLY A 286 -18.20 -5.19 10.12
N ALA A 287 -18.73 -4.57 9.07
CA ALA A 287 -18.45 -4.93 7.69
C ALA A 287 -18.33 -3.65 6.85
N ALA A 288 -17.56 -3.71 5.77
CA ALA A 288 -17.40 -2.61 4.82
C ALA A 288 -17.43 -3.14 3.39
N VAL A 289 -18.09 -2.39 2.51
CA VAL A 289 -18.07 -2.62 1.06
C VAL A 289 -17.37 -1.47 0.38
N ARG A 290 -16.46 -1.77 -0.55
CA ARG A 290 -15.78 -0.75 -1.33
C ARG A 290 -16.72 -0.24 -2.42
N VAL A 291 -17.16 1.02 -2.30
CA VAL A 291 -18.10 1.63 -3.25
C VAL A 291 -17.35 2.23 -4.43
N LEU A 292 -16.33 3.04 -4.15
CA LEU A 292 -15.43 3.67 -5.12
C LEU A 292 -14.00 3.56 -4.60
N ARG A 293 -12.97 3.61 -5.45
CA ARG A 293 -11.61 3.81 -4.92
C ARG A 293 -11.42 5.30 -4.62
N PRO A 294 -11.06 5.72 -3.39
CA PRO A 294 -10.68 4.93 -2.21
C PRO A 294 -11.78 4.84 -1.10
N CYS A 295 -13.06 5.06 -1.41
CA CYS A 295 -14.17 5.08 -0.46
C CYS A 295 -14.77 3.71 -0.11
N TRP A 296 -14.97 3.50 1.19
CA TRP A 296 -15.66 2.36 1.78
C TRP A 296 -16.97 2.80 2.44
N GLY A 297 -18.04 2.05 2.19
CA GLY A 297 -19.30 2.16 2.92
C GLY A 297 -19.34 1.14 4.05
N THR A 298 -19.78 1.56 5.24
CA THR A 298 -20.02 0.70 6.40
C THR A 298 -21.46 0.87 6.89
N PRO A 299 -22.08 -0.13 7.55
CA PRO A 299 -23.32 0.07 8.29
C PRO A 299 -23.08 1.15 9.35
N GLY A 300 -23.73 2.31 9.19
CA GLY A 300 -23.58 3.47 10.09
C GLY A 300 -22.70 4.61 9.57
N GLY A 301 -22.12 4.54 8.36
CA GLY A 301 -21.43 5.68 7.76
C GLY A 301 -20.53 5.34 6.57
N THR A 302 -20.05 6.38 5.89
CA THR A 302 -19.12 6.27 4.75
C THR A 302 -17.74 6.75 5.18
N ALA A 303 -16.75 5.88 5.09
CA ALA A 303 -15.35 6.24 5.27
C ALA A 303 -14.68 6.41 3.90
N CYS A 304 -14.48 7.64 3.46
CA CYS A 304 -13.61 7.93 2.33
C CYS A 304 -12.18 8.13 2.83
N LEU A 305 -11.25 7.35 2.28
CA LEU A 305 -9.81 7.55 2.48
C LEU A 305 -9.44 8.89 1.85
N LEU A 306 -9.29 9.92 2.68
CA LEU A 306 -8.88 11.25 2.21
C LEU A 306 -7.39 11.29 1.85
N TYR A 307 -6.55 10.45 2.46
CA TYR A 307 -5.12 10.42 2.20
C TYR A 307 -4.51 9.05 2.51
N THR A 308 -3.71 8.51 1.58
CA THR A 308 -2.76 7.43 1.88
C THR A 308 -1.41 8.06 2.16
N PHE A 309 -0.94 8.01 3.40
CA PHE A 309 0.44 8.41 3.68
C PHE A 309 1.39 7.39 3.03
N PRO A 310 2.32 7.80 2.16
CA PRO A 310 3.48 6.98 1.87
C PRO A 310 4.24 6.80 3.20
N ARG A 311 4.54 5.56 3.59
CA ARG A 311 5.51 5.36 4.69
C ARG A 311 6.86 5.93 4.21
N PRO A 312 7.59 6.67 5.07
CA PRO A 312 8.98 7.06 4.78
C PRO A 312 9.87 5.82 4.60
#